data_AF-A0A7V2SC73-F1
#
_entry.id   AF-A0A7V2SC73-F1
#
_cell.length_a   1.000
_cell.length_b   1.000
_cell.length_c   1.000
_cell.angle_alpha   90.00
_cell.angle_beta   90.00
_cell.angle_gamma   90.00
#
_symmetry.space_group_name_H-M   'P 1'
#
loop_
_entity.id
_entity.type
_entity.pdbx_description
1 polymer ?
#
loop_
_entity_poly.entity_id
_entity_poly.type
_entity_poly.pdbx_seq_one_letter_code
_entity_poly.pdbx_strand_id
1 'polypeptide(L)'
;MNQGQYQNWSKLRKNGAKHFIWFRGVLAWGLLTAILWSGLMPVLYPVGNNLQRFLIALLLFPMGGFFWGLWVWKINEKKYLATKSEEQKD
;
A
#
# COMPACT_ATOMS: atom_id res chain seq x y z
N MET A 1 -6.36 17.45 -6.80
CA MET A 1 -6.97 16.59 -5.74
C MET A 1 -8.20 17.31 -5.23
N ASN A 2 -9.32 16.64 -4.92
CA ASN A 2 -10.53 17.38 -4.50
C ASN A 2 -10.35 17.98 -3.09
N GLN A 3 -11.04 19.08 -2.74
CA GLN A 3 -10.81 19.84 -1.49
C GLN A 3 -10.89 18.95 -0.21
N GLY A 4 -11.88 18.04 -0.13
CA GLY A 4 -11.99 17.09 0.98
C GLY A 4 -10.84 16.05 1.03
N GLN A 5 -10.32 15.63 -0.13
CA GLN A 5 -9.17 14.74 -0.20
C GLN A 5 -7.89 15.45 0.24
N TYR A 6 -7.75 16.74 -0.06
CA TYR A 6 -6.62 17.59 0.36
C TYR A 6 -6.50 17.70 1.87
N GLN A 7 -7.61 17.99 2.57
CA GLN A 7 -7.61 18.07 4.03
C GLN A 7 -7.36 16.71 4.69
N ASN A 8 -7.93 15.64 4.15
CA ASN A 8 -7.68 14.29 4.67
C ASN A 8 -6.23 13.87 4.48
N TRP A 9 -5.64 14.14 3.30
CA TRP A 9 -4.24 13.85 3.04
C TRP A 9 -3.30 14.71 3.90
N SER A 10 -3.61 15.99 4.13
CA SER A 10 -2.79 16.84 5.00
C SER A 10 -2.76 16.34 6.45
N LYS A 11 -3.89 15.88 6.98
CA LYS A 11 -3.98 15.20 8.29
C LYS A 11 -3.20 13.89 8.30
N LEU A 12 -3.33 13.06 7.26
CA LEU A 12 -2.61 11.80 7.14
C LEU A 12 -1.09 12.02 7.09
N ARG A 13 -0.64 13.05 6.38
CA ARG A 13 0.77 13.39 6.20
C ARG A 13 1.44 13.86 7.49
N LYS A 14 0.68 14.47 8.42
CA LYS A 14 1.20 14.87 9.75
C LYS A 14 1.76 13.68 10.55
N ASN A 15 1.22 12.48 10.35
CA ASN A 15 1.71 11.26 11.01
C ASN A 15 2.95 10.64 10.33
N GLY A 16 3.40 11.21 9.21
CA GLY A 16 4.61 10.81 8.51
C GLY A 16 4.46 9.60 7.57
N ALA A 17 5.32 9.55 6.56
CA ALA A 17 5.33 8.53 5.51
C ALA A 17 5.47 7.10 6.07
N LYS A 18 6.31 6.93 7.11
CA LYS A 18 6.57 5.62 7.72
C LYS A 18 5.31 5.00 8.31
N HIS A 19 4.49 5.78 9.03
CA HIS A 19 3.24 5.28 9.62
C HIS A 19 2.24 4.86 8.54
N PHE A 20 2.14 5.63 7.45
CA PHE A 20 1.29 5.28 6.31
C PHE A 20 1.74 3.99 5.62
N ILE A 21 3.05 3.84 5.37
CA ILE A 21 3.60 2.65 4.70
C ILE A 21 3.37 1.39 5.55
N TRP A 22 3.56 1.46 6.87
CA TRP A 22 3.32 0.32 7.75
C TRP A 22 1.83 -0.04 7.87
N PHE A 23 0.94 0.93 8.12
CA PHE A 23 -0.48 0.66 8.36
C PHE A 23 -1.32 0.44 7.10
N ARG A 24 -1.04 1.18 6.02
CA ARG A 24 -1.81 1.10 4.76
C ARG A 24 -1.06 0.42 3.63
N GLY A 25 0.27 0.41 3.66
CA GLY A 25 1.07 -0.39 2.75
C GLY A 25 1.08 -1.84 3.23
N VAL A 26 1.88 -2.14 4.26
CA VAL A 26 2.15 -3.52 4.70
C VAL A 26 0.91 -4.23 5.24
N LEU A 27 0.14 -3.59 6.12
CA LEU A 27 -1.04 -4.22 6.73
C LEU A 27 -2.19 -4.44 5.73
N ALA A 28 -2.54 -3.42 4.93
CA ALA A 28 -3.62 -3.56 3.95
C ALA A 28 -3.22 -4.45 2.76
N TRP A 29 -1.97 -4.34 2.28
CA TRP A 29 -1.45 -5.22 1.24
C TRP A 29 -1.36 -6.66 1.75
N GLY A 30 -0.84 -6.87 2.96
CA GLY A 30 -0.75 -8.19 3.59
C GLY A 30 -2.12 -8.84 3.76
N LEU A 31 -3.15 -8.06 4.13
CA LEU A 31 -4.52 -8.57 4.23
C LEU A 31 -5.09 -8.96 2.85
N LEU A 32 -4.95 -8.09 1.84
CA LEU A 32 -5.41 -8.35 0.47
C LEU A 32 -4.73 -9.58 -0.14
N THR A 33 -3.41 -9.68 0.04
CA THR A 33 -2.63 -10.80 -0.46
C THR A 33 -2.93 -12.07 0.33
N ALA A 34 -3.21 -12.03 1.63
CA ALA A 34 -3.63 -13.20 2.39
C ALA A 34 -4.96 -13.75 1.90
N ILE A 35 -5.92 -12.86 1.59
CA ILE A 35 -7.23 -13.24 1.03
C ILE A 35 -7.05 -13.82 -0.38
N LEU A 36 -6.30 -13.14 -1.25
CA LEU A 36 -5.99 -13.62 -2.60
C LEU A 36 -5.27 -14.97 -2.56
N TRP A 37 -4.28 -15.12 -1.69
CA TRP A 37 -3.53 -16.35 -1.52
C TRP A 37 -4.46 -17.47 -1.02
N SER A 38 -5.25 -17.23 0.02
CA SER A 38 -6.19 -18.22 0.55
C SER A 38 -7.19 -18.72 -0.50
N GLY A 39 -7.69 -17.85 -1.39
CA GLY A 39 -8.62 -18.23 -2.44
C GLY A 39 -7.99 -18.82 -3.71
N LEU A 40 -6.81 -18.33 -4.11
CA LEU A 40 -6.16 -18.69 -5.38
C LEU A 40 -5.29 -19.96 -5.26
N MET A 41 -4.68 -20.16 -4.09
CA MET A 41 -3.76 -21.28 -3.84
C MET A 41 -4.40 -22.67 -3.95
N PRO A 42 -5.64 -22.91 -3.47
CA PRO A 42 -6.31 -24.19 -3.61
C PRO A 42 -6.67 -24.51 -5.07
N VAL A 43 -6.92 -23.48 -5.89
CA VAL A 43 -7.32 -23.62 -7.29
C VAL A 43 -6.11 -23.93 -8.18
N LEU A 44 -4.99 -23.23 -7.97
CA LEU A 44 -3.80 -23.38 -8.81
C LEU A 44 -2.95 -24.60 -8.47
N TYR A 45 -2.91 -25.02 -7.20
CA TYR A 45 -2.03 -26.09 -6.73
C TYR A 45 -2.68 -26.92 -5.61
N PRO A 46 -3.46 -27.95 -5.96
CA PRO A 46 -4.10 -28.84 -4.98
C PRO A 46 -3.12 -29.79 -4.26
N VAL A 47 -1.90 -29.97 -4.78
CA VAL A 47 -0.87 -30.88 -4.21
C VAL A 47 0.52 -30.26 -4.39
N GLY A 48 1.14 -29.79 -3.31
CA GLY A 48 2.49 -29.20 -3.35
C GLY A 48 3.03 -28.78 -1.97
N ASN A 49 4.35 -28.77 -1.81
CA ASN A 49 5.06 -28.47 -0.56
C ASN A 49 4.73 -27.08 0.01
N ASN A 50 3.79 -27.05 0.97
CA ASN A 50 3.28 -25.83 1.60
C ASN A 50 4.38 -24.98 2.27
N LEU A 51 5.45 -25.61 2.76
CA LEU A 51 6.49 -24.94 3.54
C LEU A 51 7.34 -23.95 2.70
N GLN A 52 7.75 -24.35 1.50
CA GLN A 52 8.53 -23.49 0.60
C GLN A 52 7.71 -22.29 0.12
N ARG A 53 6.42 -22.51 -0.13
CA ARG A 53 5.45 -21.46 -0.48
C ARG A 53 5.27 -20.46 0.66
N PHE A 54 5.18 -20.94 1.89
CA PHE A 54 5.03 -20.09 3.07
C PHE A 54 6.25 -19.18 3.26
N LEU A 55 7.46 -19.71 3.05
CA LEU A 55 8.70 -18.93 3.10
C LEU A 55 8.76 -17.85 2.02
N ILE A 56 8.37 -18.19 0.78
CA ILE A 56 8.31 -17.22 -0.33
C ILE A 56 7.26 -16.13 -0.05
N ALA A 57 6.07 -16.52 0.44
CA ALA A 57 5.02 -15.58 0.82
C ALA A 57 5.49 -14.65 1.95
N LEU A 58 6.17 -15.19 2.97
CA LEU A 58 6.68 -14.41 4.09
C LEU A 58 7.69 -13.34 3.66
N LEU A 59 8.43 -13.56 2.57
CA LEU A 59 9.35 -12.59 1.99
C LEU A 59 8.64 -11.63 1.01
N LEU A 60 7.81 -12.14 0.11
CA LEU A 60 7.13 -11.32 -0.91
C LEU A 60 6.07 -10.39 -0.33
N PHE A 61 5.35 -10.81 0.71
CA PHE A 61 4.30 -10.01 1.34
C PHE A 61 4.81 -8.67 1.89
N PRO A 62 5.82 -8.63 2.79
CA PRO A 62 6.35 -7.39 3.31
C PRO A 62 7.06 -6.57 2.23
N MET A 63 7.75 -7.20 1.28
CA MET A 63 8.36 -6.49 0.15
C MET A 63 7.31 -5.78 -0.72
N GLY A 64 6.26 -6.50 -1.12
CA GLY A 64 5.17 -5.95 -1.92
C GLY A 64 4.43 -4.83 -1.17
N GLY A 65 4.13 -5.04 0.11
CA GLY A 65 3.44 -4.05 0.93
C GLY A 65 4.26 -2.77 1.15
N PHE A 66 5.58 -2.91 1.29
CA PHE A 66 6.50 -1.78 1.40
C PHE A 66 6.59 -0.96 0.11
N PHE A 67 6.84 -1.63 -1.03
CA PHE A 67 6.90 -0.96 -2.33
C PHE A 67 5.57 -0.30 -2.70
N TRP A 68 4.45 -0.99 -2.48
CA TRP A 68 3.12 -0.45 -2.72
C TRP A 68 2.84 0.77 -1.84
N GLY A 69 3.13 0.68 -0.54
CA GLY A 69 2.98 1.80 0.39
C GLY A 69 3.79 3.03 -0.03
N LEU A 70 5.04 2.82 -0.46
CA LEU A 70 5.90 3.89 -1.01
C LEU A 70 5.32 4.49 -2.30
N TRP A 71 4.82 3.65 -3.20
CA TRP A 71 4.30 4.11 -4.48
C TRP A 71 3.03 4.94 -4.32
N VAL A 72 2.09 4.45 -3.49
CA VAL A 72 0.86 5.18 -3.13
C VAL A 72 1.20 6.50 -2.45
N TRP A 73 2.18 6.52 -1.54
CA TRP A 73 2.64 7.74 -0.90
C TRP A 73 3.15 8.77 -1.92
N LYS A 74 4.07 8.36 -2.81
CA LYS A 74 4.62 9.24 -3.85
C LYS A 74 3.54 9.80 -4.78
N ILE A 75 2.57 9.00 -5.19
CA ILE A 75 1.48 9.45 -6.08
C ILE A 75 0.63 10.53 -5.39
N ASN A 76 0.22 10.30 -4.15
CA ASN A 76 -0.61 11.25 -3.42
C ASN A 76 0.18 12.51 -3.02
N GLU A 77 1.45 12.37 -2.67
CA GLU A 77 2.36 13.49 -2.42
C GLU A 77 2.55 14.36 -3.66
N LYS A 78 2.75 13.76 -4.83
CA LYS A 78 2.84 14.49 -6.10
C LYS A 78 1.54 15.24 -6.42
N LYS A 79 0.38 14.60 -6.22
CA LYS A 79 -0.94 15.24 -6.42
C LYS A 79 -1.16 16.40 -5.45
N TYR A 80 -0.73 16.26 -4.20
CA TYR A 80 -0.84 17.31 -3.18
C TYR A 80 0.02 18.52 -3.53
N LEU A 81 1.27 18.30 -3.96
CA LEU A 81 2.18 19.38 -4.37
C LEU A 81 1.67 20.13 -5.60
N ALA A 82 1.13 19.43 -6.59
CA ALA A 82 0.56 20.04 -7.79
C ALA A 82 -0.62 20.97 -7.45
N THR A 83 -1.56 20.52 -6.62
CA THR A 83 -2.69 21.36 -6.19
C THR A 83 -2.24 22.56 -5.35
N LYS A 84 -1.22 22.41 -4.50
CA LYS A 84 -0.65 23.53 -3.74
C LYS A 84 -0.01 24.59 -4.64
N SER A 85 0.64 24.19 -5.74
CA SER A 85 1.25 25.14 -6.68
C SER A 85 0.23 25.90 -7.55
N GLU A 86 -0.95 25.34 -7.75
CA GLU A 86 -2.06 26.01 -8.43
C GLU A 86 -2.70 27.07 -7.52
N GLU A 87 -2.96 26.75 -6.25
CA GLU A 87 -3.49 27.72 -5.26
C GLU A 87 -2.55 28.89 -4.94
N GLN A 88 -1.25 28.79 -5.25
CA GLN A 88 -0.29 29.89 -5.06
C GLN A 88 -0.09 30.76 -6.31
N LYS A 89 -0.71 30.40 -7.44
CA LYS A 89 -0.63 31.15 -8.71
C LYS A 89 -1.83 32.07 -8.96
N ASP A 90 -2.90 31.91 -8.18
CA ASP A 90 -4.05 32.83 -8.09
C ASP A 90 -3.87 33.81 -6.93
#